data_AF-A0A3C0GGP7-F1
#
_entry.id   AF-A0A3C0GGP7-F1
#
_cell.length_a   1.000
_cell.length_b   1.000
_cell.length_c   1.000
_cell.angle_alpha   90.00
_cell.angle_beta   90.00
_cell.angle_gamma   90.00
#
_symmetry.space_group_name_H-M   'P 1'
#
loop_
_entity.id
_entity.type
_entity.pdbx_description
1 polymer ?
#
loop_
_entity_poly.entity_id
_entity_poly.type
_entity_poly.pdbx_seq_one_letter_code
_entity_poly.pdbx_strand_id
1 'polypeptide(L)'
;KGISRLDMRFVEGAVPLDKASAIRASVSVNNPQRAEGGDDPPTLNELRSIGLSFKNAQSRMVTRQDLISRIYTMPSSFGRVYRVGISSNPNNPMATRLHILSRNRHGQLVPSPDTLKRNIRTYINQFRLISDAIDIL
;
A
#
# COMPACT_ATOMS: atom_id res chain seq x y z
N LYS A 1 -33.80 -30.23 32.90
CA LYS A 1 -34.59 -29.52 31.86
C LYS A 1 -33.61 -28.94 30.85
N GLY A 2 -33.25 -29.74 29.84
CA GLY A 2 -32.26 -29.38 28.82
C GLY A 2 -32.97 -29.03 27.51
N ILE A 3 -32.49 -28.01 26.82
CA ILE A 3 -33.01 -27.61 25.51
C ILE A 3 -32.50 -28.65 24.50
N SER A 4 -33.41 -29.43 23.92
CA SER A 4 -33.08 -30.58 23.05
C SER A 4 -32.83 -30.22 21.58
N ARG A 5 -33.10 -28.97 21.15
CA ARG A 5 -32.79 -28.49 19.81
C ARG A 5 -32.83 -26.96 19.73
N LEU A 6 -31.73 -26.35 19.31
CA LEU A 6 -31.62 -24.91 19.01
C LEU A 6 -31.63 -24.73 17.49
N ASP A 7 -32.75 -24.31 16.91
CA ASP A 7 -32.89 -24.05 15.47
C ASP A 7 -32.56 -22.56 15.23
N MET A 8 -31.29 -22.27 14.92
CA MET A 8 -30.82 -20.93 14.57
C MET A 8 -30.72 -20.84 13.04
N ARG A 9 -31.76 -20.29 12.42
CA ARG A 9 -31.79 -19.99 10.98
C ARG A 9 -31.39 -18.54 10.78
N PHE A 10 -30.33 -18.30 10.02
CA PHE A 10 -30.03 -16.96 9.54
C PHE A 10 -31.13 -16.55 8.55
N VAL A 11 -31.68 -15.35 8.75
CA VAL A 11 -32.75 -14.83 7.89
C VAL A 11 -32.15 -14.55 6.51
N GLU A 12 -32.57 -15.27 5.48
CA GLU A 12 -32.14 -15.10 4.08
C GLU A 12 -32.80 -13.86 3.42
N GLY A 13 -32.62 -12.68 4.03
CA GLY A 13 -33.19 -11.43 3.52
C GLY A 13 -32.32 -10.22 3.88
N ALA A 14 -32.45 -9.16 3.08
CA ALA A 14 -31.79 -7.89 3.37
C ALA A 14 -32.25 -7.39 4.75
N VAL A 15 -31.29 -7.20 5.66
CA VAL A 15 -31.56 -6.66 7.00
C VAL A 15 -32.12 -5.24 6.84
N PRO A 16 -33.22 -4.88 7.52
CA PRO A 16 -33.73 -3.50 7.53
C PRO A 16 -32.62 -2.49 7.85
N LEU A 17 -32.59 -1.36 7.12
CA LEU A 17 -31.51 -0.37 7.19
C LEU A 17 -31.28 0.18 8.61
N ASP A 18 -32.36 0.28 9.38
CA ASP A 18 -32.40 0.64 10.80
C ASP A 18 -31.60 -0.35 11.68
N LYS A 19 -31.87 -1.67 11.58
CA LYS A 19 -31.09 -2.69 12.31
C LYS A 19 -29.64 -2.77 11.84
N ALA A 20 -29.39 -2.65 10.54
CA ALA A 20 -28.03 -2.64 10.01
C ALA A 20 -27.20 -1.45 10.53
N SER A 21 -27.83 -0.26 10.64
CA SER A 21 -27.18 0.94 11.17
C SER A 21 -26.93 0.82 12.68
N ALA A 22 -27.88 0.26 13.43
CA ALA A 22 -27.71 0.01 14.87
C ALA A 22 -26.58 -0.98 15.17
N ILE A 23 -26.47 -2.06 14.39
CA ILE A 23 -25.39 -3.06 14.53
C ILE A 23 -24.03 -2.47 14.12
N ARG A 24 -23.98 -1.66 13.06
CA ARG A 24 -22.73 -0.98 12.66
C ARG A 24 -22.27 0.05 13.71
N ALA A 25 -23.21 0.71 14.38
CA ALA A 25 -22.91 1.65 15.46
C ALA A 25 -22.46 0.95 16.76
N SER A 26 -22.89 -0.28 17.02
CA SER A 26 -22.48 -1.03 18.22
C SER A 26 -21.10 -1.66 18.13
N VAL A 27 -20.56 -1.83 16.92
CA VAL A 27 -19.24 -2.41 16.68
C VAL A 27 -18.21 -1.30 16.44
N SER A 28 -17.37 -1.02 17.44
CA SER A 28 -16.22 -0.14 17.29
C SER A 28 -14.92 -0.95 17.20
N VAL A 29 -14.11 -0.72 16.17
CA VAL A 29 -12.75 -1.25 16.07
C VAL A 29 -11.79 -0.09 16.31
N ASN A 30 -10.93 -0.20 17.31
CA ASN A 30 -9.90 0.79 17.57
C ASN A 30 -8.55 0.30 17.00
N ASN A 31 -7.80 1.18 16.35
CA ASN A 31 -6.47 0.83 15.86
C ASN A 31 -5.45 1.07 16.98
N PRO A 32 -4.81 0.03 17.54
CA PRO A 32 -3.83 0.20 18.63
C PRO A 32 -2.55 0.91 18.17
N GLN A 33 -2.28 0.91 16.86
CA GLN A 33 -1.13 1.58 16.28
C GLN A 33 -1.56 2.86 15.57
N ARG A 34 -0.71 3.88 15.63
CA ARG A 34 -0.91 5.10 14.84
C ARG A 34 -0.92 4.78 13.35
N ALA A 35 -1.70 5.54 12.58
CA ALA A 35 -1.57 5.51 11.13
C ALA A 35 -0.19 6.05 10.71
N GLU A 36 0.51 5.29 9.88
CA GLU A 36 1.83 5.61 9.32
C GLU A 36 1.83 5.37 7.80
N GLY A 37 2.77 5.99 7.07
CA GLY A 37 2.84 5.86 5.61
C GLY A 37 1.99 6.89 4.85
N GLY A 38 1.63 8.00 5.49
CA GLY A 38 1.12 9.20 4.83
C GLY A 38 2.21 10.26 4.78
N ASP A 39 2.35 10.91 3.63
CA ASP A 39 3.29 12.01 3.42
C ASP A 39 2.63 13.11 2.59
N ASP A 40 3.20 14.31 2.70
CA ASP A 40 2.72 15.49 2.01
C ASP A 40 2.76 15.31 0.48
N PRO A 41 1.89 16.02 -0.25
CA PRO A 41 1.99 16.03 -1.71
C PRO A 41 3.37 16.54 -2.16
N PRO A 42 3.94 15.93 -3.22
CA PRO A 42 5.24 16.34 -3.75
C PRO A 42 5.20 17.79 -4.24
N THR A 43 6.35 18.46 -4.16
CA THR A 43 6.50 19.84 -4.63
C THR A 43 6.43 19.91 -6.16
N LEU A 44 6.16 21.10 -6.72
CA LEU A 44 6.02 21.29 -8.17
C LEU A 44 7.28 20.85 -8.95
N ASN A 45 8.47 21.04 -8.38
CA ASN A 45 9.72 20.66 -9.02
C ASN A 45 9.92 19.12 -9.02
N GLU A 46 9.56 18.45 -7.92
CA GLU A 46 9.59 16.99 -7.83
C GLU A 46 8.57 16.37 -8.80
N LEU A 47 7.35 16.93 -8.85
CA LEU A 47 6.32 16.52 -9.80
C LEU A 47 6.79 16.65 -11.26
N ARG A 48 7.48 17.74 -11.60
CA ARG A 48 8.04 17.93 -12.95
C ARG A 48 9.04 16.82 -13.28
N SER A 49 9.96 16.51 -12.37
CA SER A 49 10.97 15.46 -12.57
C SER A 49 10.34 14.08 -12.72
N ILE A 50 9.39 13.74 -11.83
CA ILE A 50 8.67 12.46 -11.84
C ILE A 50 7.84 12.33 -13.13
N GLY A 51 7.15 13.39 -13.55
CA GLY A 51 6.32 13.39 -14.75
C GLY A 51 7.11 13.13 -16.04
N LEU A 52 8.32 13.70 -16.16
CA LEU A 52 9.21 13.44 -17.28
C LEU A 52 9.65 11.96 -17.33
N SER A 53 10.03 11.40 -16.19
CA SER A 53 10.38 9.97 -16.10
C SER A 53 9.18 9.07 -16.41
N PHE A 54 8.00 9.38 -15.87
CA PHE A 54 6.79 8.58 -16.08
C PHE A 54 6.35 8.56 -17.55
N LYS A 55 6.48 9.69 -18.26
CA LYS A 55 6.19 9.77 -19.71
C LYS A 55 7.09 8.84 -20.53
N ASN A 56 8.36 8.73 -20.15
CA ASN A 56 9.33 7.87 -20.83
C ASN A 56 9.10 6.38 -20.57
N ALA A 57 8.56 6.03 -19.40
CA ALA A 57 8.34 4.64 -18.97
C ALA A 57 7.24 3.89 -19.76
N GLN A 58 6.44 4.58 -20.58
CA GLN A 58 5.39 3.98 -21.45
C GLN A 58 4.54 2.90 -20.75
N SER A 59 4.06 3.20 -19.54
CA SER A 59 3.21 2.31 -18.72
C SER A 59 3.85 1.00 -18.25
N ARG A 60 5.16 0.78 -18.48
CA ARG A 60 5.93 -0.37 -17.98
C ARG A 60 7.10 0.09 -17.12
N MET A 61 7.58 -0.81 -16.27
CA MET A 61 8.68 -0.51 -15.33
C MET A 61 9.87 -1.38 -15.70
N VAL A 62 10.85 -0.81 -16.42
CA VAL A 62 12.03 -1.56 -16.91
C VAL A 62 13.30 -1.06 -16.25
N THR A 63 13.44 0.26 -16.12
CA THR A 63 14.61 0.87 -15.49
C THR A 63 14.38 1.15 -14.01
N ARG A 64 15.48 1.37 -13.28
CA ARG A 64 15.42 1.81 -11.87
C ARG A 64 14.65 3.13 -11.73
N GLN A 65 14.78 4.03 -12.69
CA GLN A 65 14.09 5.32 -12.67
C GLN A 65 12.58 5.18 -12.87
N ASP A 66 12.15 4.24 -13.71
CA ASP A 66 10.73 3.93 -13.90
C ASP A 66 10.12 3.38 -12.61
N LEU A 67 10.87 2.51 -11.91
CA LEU A 67 10.46 1.98 -10.60
C LEU A 67 10.22 3.09 -9.58
N ILE A 68 11.17 4.01 -9.45
CA ILE A 68 11.08 5.15 -8.51
C ILE A 68 9.92 6.08 -8.87
N SER A 69 9.86 6.52 -10.14
CA SER A 69 8.81 7.44 -10.59
C SER A 69 7.43 6.84 -10.37
N ARG A 70 7.26 5.54 -10.62
CA ARG A 70 5.99 4.87 -10.43
C ARG A 70 5.55 4.79 -8.98
N ILE A 71 6.47 4.47 -8.06
CA ILE A 71 6.19 4.45 -6.62
C ILE A 71 5.74 5.84 -6.14
N TYR A 72 6.37 6.91 -6.63
CA TYR A 72 5.96 8.27 -6.28
C TYR A 72 4.63 8.70 -6.91
N THR A 73 4.28 8.16 -8.08
CA THR A 73 2.95 8.37 -8.69
C THR A 73 1.86 7.42 -8.19
N MET A 74 2.15 6.55 -7.22
CA MET A 74 1.15 5.63 -6.68
C MET A 74 -0.02 6.42 -6.05
N PRO A 75 -1.28 5.98 -6.24
CA PRO A 75 -2.42 6.64 -5.62
C PRO A 75 -2.28 6.69 -4.09
N SER A 76 -2.67 7.82 -3.48
CA SER A 76 -2.55 8.02 -2.03
C SER A 76 -3.36 7.03 -1.19
N SER A 77 -4.36 6.35 -1.77
CA SER A 77 -5.11 5.27 -1.11
C SER A 77 -4.26 4.07 -0.70
N PHE A 78 -3.15 3.82 -1.40
CA PHE A 78 -2.20 2.76 -1.08
C PHE A 78 -1.12 3.22 -0.08
N GLY A 79 -1.12 4.50 0.27
CA GLY A 79 -0.11 5.19 1.07
C GLY A 79 0.91 5.95 0.20
N ARG A 80 1.78 6.71 0.84
CA ARG A 80 2.85 7.47 0.19
C ARG A 80 4.19 7.13 0.83
N VAL A 81 5.21 7.04 -0.03
CA VAL A 81 6.59 6.81 0.38
C VAL A 81 7.34 8.13 0.31
N TYR A 82 8.09 8.47 1.36
CA TYR A 82 8.90 9.68 1.36
C TYR A 82 10.13 9.52 0.46
N ARG A 83 10.89 8.45 0.66
CA ARG A 83 12.08 8.14 -0.14
C ARG A 83 12.20 6.67 -0.44
N VAL A 84 12.65 6.40 -1.67
CA VAL A 84 12.91 5.07 -2.19
C VAL A 84 14.39 4.94 -2.55
N GLY A 85 15.04 3.87 -2.08
CA GLY A 85 16.37 3.46 -2.49
C GLY A 85 16.31 2.13 -3.23
N ILE A 86 17.07 2.01 -4.33
CA ILE A 86 17.16 0.78 -5.10
C ILE A 86 18.60 0.28 -5.07
N SER A 87 18.78 -1.00 -4.73
CA SER A 87 20.07 -1.69 -4.75
C SER A 87 19.94 -3.04 -5.48
N SER A 88 21.03 -3.50 -6.09
CA SER A 88 21.07 -4.85 -6.67
C SER A 88 21.23 -5.90 -5.56
N ASN A 89 20.53 -7.03 -5.66
CA ASN A 89 20.66 -8.09 -4.69
C ASN A 89 21.98 -8.87 -4.95
N PRO A 90 22.92 -8.95 -3.99
CA PRO A 90 24.17 -9.69 -4.17
C PRO A 90 23.96 -11.21 -4.32
N ASN A 91 22.83 -11.74 -3.84
CA ASN A 91 22.54 -13.18 -3.89
C ASN A 91 21.80 -13.60 -5.16
N ASN A 92 21.06 -12.68 -5.79
CA ASN A 92 20.32 -12.94 -7.01
C ASN A 92 20.44 -11.74 -7.96
N PRO A 93 21.22 -11.84 -9.05
CA PRO A 93 21.45 -10.71 -9.96
C PRO A 93 20.18 -10.28 -10.73
N MET A 94 19.16 -11.13 -10.79
CA MET A 94 17.85 -10.81 -11.38
C MET A 94 16.89 -10.19 -10.37
N ALA A 95 17.28 -10.10 -9.09
CA ALA A 95 16.47 -9.47 -8.06
C ALA A 95 17.00 -8.08 -7.70
N THR A 96 16.06 -7.16 -7.55
CA THR A 96 16.32 -5.80 -7.11
C THR A 96 15.79 -5.63 -5.69
N ARG A 97 16.61 -5.08 -4.79
CA ARG A 97 16.20 -4.71 -3.42
C ARG A 97 15.68 -3.28 -3.40
N LEU A 98 14.47 -3.12 -2.92
CA LEU A 98 13.77 -1.86 -2.74
C LEU A 98 13.73 -1.50 -1.26
N HIS A 99 14.40 -0.43 -0.88
CA HIS A 99 14.34 0.13 0.47
C HIS A 99 13.36 1.29 0.50
N ILE A 100 12.38 1.23 1.41
CA ILE A 100 11.35 2.27 1.53
C ILE A 100 11.38 2.98 2.88
N LEU A 101 11.43 4.31 2.85
CA LEU A 101 11.43 5.15 4.04
C LEU A 101 10.17 6.00 4.09
N SER A 102 9.60 6.07 5.28
CA SER A 102 8.45 6.92 5.60
C SER A 102 8.90 8.02 6.57
N ARG A 103 8.08 9.05 6.72
CA ARG A 103 8.28 10.10 7.72
C ARG A 103 7.20 10.02 8.79
N ASN A 104 7.58 10.32 10.02
CA ASN A 104 6.62 10.53 11.08
C ASN A 104 6.16 12.00 11.11
N ARG A 105 5.13 12.30 11.93
CA ARG A 105 4.63 13.67 12.15
C ARG A 105 5.69 14.68 12.62
N HIS A 106 6.80 14.22 13.17
CA HIS A 106 7.93 15.06 13.62
C HIS A 106 9.00 15.23 12.53
N GLY A 107 8.76 14.76 11.29
CA GLY A 107 9.70 14.86 10.18
C GLY A 107 10.88 13.87 10.25
N GLN A 108 10.88 12.94 11.22
CA GLN A 108 11.94 11.95 11.37
C GLN A 108 11.72 10.79 10.39
N LEU A 109 12.83 10.24 9.91
CA LEU A 109 12.84 9.06 9.03
C LEU A 109 12.51 7.82 9.86
N VAL A 110 11.47 7.12 9.48
CA VAL A 110 11.04 5.86 10.10
C VAL A 110 10.95 4.75 9.04
N PRO A 111 11.21 3.49 9.42
CA PRO A 111 10.95 2.38 8.52
C PRO A 111 9.47 2.36 8.15
N SER A 112 9.18 2.02 6.89
CA SER A 112 7.80 2.00 6.40
C SER A 112 7.02 0.82 6.99
N PRO A 113 5.71 0.98 7.26
CA PRO A 113 4.89 -0.09 7.81
C PRO A 113 4.70 -1.24 6.81
N ASP A 114 4.48 -2.46 7.32
CA ASP A 114 4.32 -3.65 6.47
C ASP A 114 3.09 -3.60 5.57
N THR A 115 2.06 -2.86 5.96
CA THR A 115 0.87 -2.59 5.13
C THR A 115 1.25 -1.85 3.85
N LEU A 116 2.11 -0.83 3.96
CA LEU A 116 2.61 -0.08 2.81
C LEU A 116 3.45 -0.97 1.89
N LYS A 117 4.30 -1.85 2.45
CA LYS A 117 5.08 -2.82 1.67
C LYS A 117 4.17 -3.76 0.85
N ARG A 118 3.09 -4.27 1.47
CA ARG A 118 2.11 -5.13 0.80
C ARG A 118 1.34 -4.39 -0.30
N ASN A 119 0.94 -3.15 -0.05
CA ASN A 119 0.25 -2.31 -1.02
C ASN A 119 1.12 -2.05 -2.25
N ILE A 120 2.37 -1.67 -2.02
CA ILE A 120 3.36 -1.43 -3.08
C ILE A 120 3.59 -2.70 -3.90
N ARG A 121 3.74 -3.86 -3.23
CA ARG A 121 3.88 -5.16 -3.91
C ARG A 121 2.70 -5.41 -4.86
N THR A 122 1.48 -5.26 -4.37
CA THR A 122 0.26 -5.48 -5.18
C THR A 122 0.18 -4.51 -6.35
N TYR A 123 0.54 -3.24 -6.13
CA TYR A 123 0.50 -2.20 -7.15
C TYR A 123 1.55 -2.41 -8.26
N ILE A 124 2.82 -2.64 -7.88
CA ILE A 124 3.95 -2.75 -8.83
C ILE A 124 3.86 -4.04 -9.66
N ASN A 125 3.33 -5.13 -9.09
CA ASN A 125 3.21 -6.40 -9.81
C ASN A 125 2.43 -6.30 -11.12
N GLN A 126 1.53 -5.31 -11.27
CA GLN A 126 0.76 -5.09 -12.50
C GLN A 126 1.59 -4.48 -13.64
N PHE A 127 2.72 -3.85 -13.33
CA PHE A 127 3.51 -3.06 -14.28
C PHE A 127 4.96 -3.55 -14.43
N ARG A 128 5.34 -4.54 -13.62
CA ARG A 128 6.65 -5.19 -13.66
C ARG A 128 6.75 -6.18 -14.83
N LEU A 129 7.97 -6.36 -15.34
CA LEU A 129 8.28 -7.47 -16.25
C LEU A 129 8.13 -8.82 -15.54
N ILE A 130 7.64 -9.83 -16.25
CA ILE A 130 7.36 -11.17 -15.70
C ILE A 130 8.63 -11.81 -15.11
N SER A 131 9.77 -11.58 -15.75
CA SER A 131 11.07 -12.16 -15.35
C SER A 131 11.78 -11.41 -14.23
N ASP A 132 11.30 -10.22 -13.84
CA ASP A 132 11.98 -9.39 -12.85
C ASP A 132 11.49 -9.72 -11.43
N ALA A 133 12.42 -9.72 -10.47
CA ALA A 133 12.13 -9.98 -9.06
C ALA A 133 12.44 -8.74 -8.22
N ILE A 134 11.52 -8.35 -7.33
CA ILE A 134 11.69 -7.19 -6.46
C ILE A 134 11.47 -7.61 -5.01
N ASP A 135 12.51 -7.43 -4.21
CA ASP A 135 12.50 -7.66 -2.77
C ASP A 135 12.29 -6.32 -2.06
N ILE A 136 11.15 -6.15 -1.37
CA ILE A 136 10.82 -4.91 -0.66
C ILE A 136 11.22 -5.06 0.81
N LEU A 137 12.11 -4.19 1.28
CA LEU A 137 12.71 -4.20 2.62
C LEU A 137 12.23 -3.00 3.45
#